data_AF-A0A5C7RQS9-F1
#
_entry.id   AF-A0A5C7RQS9-F1
#
_cell.length_a   1.000
_cell.length_b   1.000
_cell.length_c   1.000
_cell.angle_alpha   90.00
_cell.angle_beta   90.00
_cell.angle_gamma   90.00
#
_symmetry.space_group_name_H-M   'P 1'
#
loop_
_entity.id
_entity.type
_entity.pdbx_description
1 polymer ?
#
loop_
_entity_poly.entity_id
_entity_poly.type
_entity_poly.pdbx_seq_one_letter_code
_entity_poly.pdbx_strand_id
1 'polypeptide(L)'
;MTTRTSLRAVVAILLAAWISPVLAGGLIGRTVPPYPSGLTEQQGSCISGGPGHSHVCDYGIAVLGKAPVRDGEIAKPLYVIGQRMVGNHKDRPRWRITDAIKPPRVKRGYLLEIASCRLDGDSELSVIAAVVRYGEEEYSSDVIWSRRLDMASGRLLPVKAGRIECINPAAGI
;
A
#
# COMPACT_ATOMS: atom_id res chain seq x y z
N MET A 1 40.14 -48.45 -41.32
CA MET A 1 40.53 -48.28 -39.91
C MET A 1 40.10 -46.88 -39.48
N THR A 2 39.23 -46.84 -38.50
CA THR A 2 38.42 -45.70 -38.02
C THR A 2 39.07 -45.08 -36.79
N THR A 3 39.21 -43.75 -36.74
CA THR A 3 39.56 -43.05 -35.49
C THR A 3 38.70 -41.80 -35.33
N ARG A 4 38.06 -41.73 -34.16
CA ARG A 4 36.91 -40.91 -33.79
C ARG A 4 37.31 -39.50 -33.37
N THR A 5 36.58 -38.50 -33.85
CA THR A 5 36.63 -37.11 -33.42
C THR A 5 35.86 -36.96 -32.09
N SER A 6 36.56 -36.68 -30.99
CA SER A 6 35.94 -36.36 -29.69
C SER A 6 35.51 -34.89 -29.63
N LEU A 7 34.21 -34.63 -29.73
CA LEU A 7 33.61 -33.36 -29.36
C LEU A 7 33.42 -33.32 -27.83
N ARG A 8 34.13 -32.44 -27.12
CA ARG A 8 33.85 -32.12 -25.71
C ARG A 8 32.86 -30.97 -25.65
N ALA A 9 31.62 -31.26 -25.28
CA ALA A 9 30.62 -30.25 -24.96
C ALA A 9 30.90 -29.69 -23.55
N VAL A 10 31.22 -28.40 -23.46
CA VAL A 10 31.32 -27.66 -22.19
C VAL A 10 29.93 -27.07 -21.90
N VAL A 11 29.23 -27.65 -20.93
CA VAL A 11 27.95 -27.12 -20.42
C VAL A 11 28.27 -26.00 -19.43
N ALA A 12 28.08 -24.75 -19.85
CA ALA A 12 28.17 -23.59 -18.97
C ALA A 12 26.86 -23.45 -18.17
N ILE A 13 26.89 -23.81 -16.89
CA ILE A 13 25.77 -23.62 -15.96
C ILE A 13 25.77 -22.15 -15.54
N LEU A 14 24.89 -21.35 -16.15
CA LEU A 14 24.58 -19.99 -15.71
C LEU A 14 23.73 -20.07 -14.43
N LEU A 15 24.39 -19.93 -13.27
CA LEU A 15 23.74 -19.68 -11.99
C LEU A 15 23.11 -18.29 -12.01
N ALA A 16 21.86 -18.20 -12.45
CA ALA A 16 21.02 -17.03 -12.24
C ALA A 16 20.77 -16.86 -10.74
N ALA A 17 21.51 -15.96 -10.10
CA ALA A 17 21.26 -15.55 -8.73
C ALA A 17 19.94 -14.75 -8.69
N TRP A 18 18.87 -15.43 -8.29
CA TRP A 18 17.59 -14.80 -7.98
C TRP A 18 17.79 -13.91 -6.76
N ILE A 19 17.85 -12.59 -6.99
CA ILE A 19 17.76 -11.59 -5.93
C ILE A 19 16.32 -11.69 -5.41
N SER A 20 16.09 -12.48 -4.35
CA SER A 20 14.81 -12.46 -3.66
C SER A 20 14.62 -11.06 -3.08
N PRO A 21 13.53 -10.35 -3.42
CA PRO A 21 13.21 -9.11 -2.73
C PRO A 21 13.09 -9.46 -1.24
N VAL A 22 13.85 -8.77 -0.39
CA VAL A 22 13.65 -8.80 1.06
C VAL A 22 12.22 -8.33 1.28
N LEU A 23 11.32 -9.32 1.40
CA LEU A 23 9.90 -9.11 1.54
C LEU A 23 9.68 -8.18 2.73
N ALA A 24 8.60 -7.41 2.67
CA ALA A 24 7.84 -7.00 3.85
C ALA A 24 7.30 -8.25 4.62
N GLY A 25 8.13 -9.31 4.75
CA GLY A 25 7.78 -10.72 4.76
C GLY A 25 7.22 -11.25 6.07
N GLY A 26 6.88 -10.33 6.97
CA GLY A 26 6.08 -10.66 8.14
C GLY A 26 4.61 -10.32 7.98
N LEU A 27 4.22 -9.34 7.15
CA LEU A 27 2.87 -8.75 7.24
C LEU A 27 1.82 -9.50 6.41
N ILE A 28 2.16 -9.80 5.15
CA ILE A 28 1.23 -10.40 4.21
C ILE A 28 0.74 -11.75 4.73
N GLY A 29 -0.58 -11.96 4.68
CA GLY A 29 -1.26 -13.16 5.17
C GLY A 29 -1.67 -13.10 6.64
N ARG A 30 -1.16 -12.14 7.44
CA ARG A 30 -1.57 -12.01 8.85
C ARG A 30 -2.99 -11.48 8.99
N THR A 31 -3.71 -11.98 10.01
CA THR A 31 -4.99 -11.44 10.43
C THR A 31 -4.83 -10.46 11.59
N VAL A 32 -5.19 -9.20 11.36
CA VAL A 32 -5.03 -8.06 12.27
C VAL A 32 -6.38 -7.42 12.57
N PRO A 33 -6.53 -6.68 13.68
CA PRO A 33 -5.63 -6.63 14.85
C PRO A 33 -5.53 -7.99 15.58
N PRO A 34 -4.52 -8.22 16.47
CA PRO A 34 -3.44 -7.30 16.82
C PRO A 34 -2.39 -7.18 15.71
N TYR A 35 -1.83 -5.99 15.55
CA TYR A 35 -0.68 -5.77 14.68
C TYR A 35 0.60 -6.35 15.32
N PRO A 36 1.62 -6.73 14.52
CA PRO A 36 2.91 -7.18 15.06
C PRO A 36 3.53 -6.15 16.00
N SER A 37 4.34 -6.63 16.95
CA SER A 37 4.99 -5.77 17.95
C SER A 37 5.72 -4.59 17.31
N GLY A 38 5.52 -3.40 17.87
CA GLY A 38 6.10 -2.14 17.40
C GLY A 38 5.39 -1.50 16.20
N LEU A 39 4.32 -2.12 15.68
CA LEU A 39 3.45 -1.52 14.66
C LEU A 39 2.08 -1.22 15.24
N THR A 40 1.55 -0.06 14.90
CA THR A 40 0.15 0.31 15.08
C THR A 40 -0.38 0.91 13.78
N GLU A 41 -1.68 0.77 13.58
CA GLU A 41 -2.40 1.53 12.56
C GLU A 41 -2.39 3.01 12.95
N GLN A 42 -2.03 3.86 11.99
CA GLN A 42 -2.01 5.31 12.12
C GLN A 42 -3.20 5.94 11.41
N GLN A 43 -3.56 5.36 10.27
CA GLN A 43 -4.67 5.76 9.42
C GLN A 43 -5.22 4.50 8.73
N GLY A 44 -6.53 4.43 8.53
CA GLY A 44 -7.19 3.36 7.81
C GLY A 44 -8.39 3.88 7.03
N SER A 45 -8.73 3.21 5.93
CA SER A 45 -9.96 3.46 5.20
C SER A 45 -10.55 2.18 4.62
N CYS A 46 -11.88 2.09 4.66
CA CYS A 46 -12.66 1.01 4.07
C CYS A 46 -12.93 1.26 2.58
N ILE A 47 -13.02 0.17 1.83
CA ILE A 47 -13.38 0.16 0.42
C ILE A 47 -14.52 -0.82 0.24
N SER A 48 -15.58 -0.37 -0.42
CA SER A 48 -16.70 -1.25 -0.72
C SER A 48 -16.32 -2.33 -1.73
N GLY A 49 -16.68 -3.58 -1.45
CA GLY A 49 -16.46 -4.70 -2.37
C GLY A 49 -17.58 -4.91 -3.39
N GLY A 50 -18.68 -4.15 -3.25
CA GLY A 50 -19.88 -4.29 -4.06
C GLY A 50 -21.04 -3.44 -3.54
N PRO A 51 -22.22 -3.52 -4.16
CA PRO A 51 -23.40 -2.81 -3.68
C PRO A 51 -23.96 -3.42 -2.40
N GLY A 52 -24.53 -2.58 -1.52
CA GLY A 52 -25.27 -3.02 -0.34
C GLY A 52 -24.48 -2.93 0.97
N HIS A 53 -25.23 -2.86 2.08
CA HIS A 53 -24.68 -2.60 3.42
C HIS A 53 -23.68 -3.66 3.90
N SER A 54 -23.79 -4.91 3.44
CA SER A 54 -22.85 -5.99 3.79
C SER A 54 -21.47 -5.82 3.18
N HIS A 55 -21.33 -4.97 2.15
CA HIS A 55 -20.10 -4.86 1.35
C HIS A 55 -19.30 -3.58 1.61
N VAL A 56 -19.80 -2.69 2.47
CA VAL A 56 -19.25 -1.34 2.71
C VAL A 56 -17.78 -1.32 3.16
N CYS A 57 -17.26 -2.44 3.68
CA CYS A 57 -15.91 -2.56 4.22
C CYS A 57 -15.26 -3.92 3.86
N ASP A 58 -15.50 -4.45 2.67
CA ASP A 58 -14.89 -5.74 2.26
C ASP A 58 -13.36 -5.65 2.12
N TYR A 59 -12.86 -4.47 1.76
CA TYR A 59 -11.44 -4.20 1.57
C TYR A 59 -11.01 -2.97 2.35
N GLY A 60 -9.71 -2.78 2.49
CA GLY A 60 -9.18 -1.58 3.11
C GLY A 60 -7.75 -1.28 2.70
N ILE A 61 -7.38 -0.02 2.87
CA ILE A 61 -6.00 0.45 2.89
C ILE A 61 -5.69 0.95 4.29
N ALA A 62 -4.46 0.78 4.75
CA ALA A 62 -4.03 1.38 6.01
C ALA A 62 -2.55 1.75 6.00
N VAL A 63 -2.21 2.71 6.84
CA VAL A 63 -0.83 3.11 7.11
C VAL A 63 -0.43 2.53 8.46
N LEU A 64 0.58 1.67 8.46
CA LEU A 64 1.20 1.15 9.68
C LEU A 64 2.47 1.92 9.99
N GLY A 65 2.65 2.27 11.25
CA GLY A 65 3.81 3.00 11.72
C GLY A 65 4.14 2.66 13.17
N LYS A 66 5.21 3.28 13.67
CA LYS A 66 5.49 3.30 15.12
C LYS A 66 4.62 4.35 15.77
N ALA A 67 4.07 4.02 16.94
CA ALA A 67 3.44 5.03 17.80
C ALA A 67 4.44 6.18 18.09
N PRO A 68 3.96 7.43 18.17
CA PRO A 68 4.77 8.53 18.69
C PRO A 68 5.34 8.17 20.06
N VAL A 69 6.61 8.51 20.31
CA VAL A 69 7.25 8.24 21.62
C VAL A 69 7.09 9.43 22.56
N ARG A 70 6.78 10.62 22.00
CA ARG A 70 6.56 11.87 22.72
C ARG A 70 5.36 12.62 22.14
N ASP A 71 4.71 13.40 22.99
CA ASP A 71 3.64 14.31 22.56
C ASP A 71 4.18 15.31 21.53
N GLY A 72 3.44 15.47 20.43
CA GLY A 72 3.82 16.34 19.30
C GLY A 72 4.74 15.67 18.26
N GLU A 73 5.19 14.42 18.45
CA GLU A 73 5.90 13.70 17.40
C GLU A 73 4.94 13.19 16.31
N ILE A 74 5.31 13.43 15.05
CA ILE A 74 4.59 12.88 13.91
C ILE A 74 4.88 11.38 13.82
N ALA A 75 3.82 10.57 13.79
CA ALA A 75 3.93 9.13 13.59
C ALA A 75 4.73 8.81 12.32
N LYS A 76 5.68 7.87 12.41
CA LYS A 76 6.52 7.50 11.27
C LYS A 76 5.84 6.39 10.47
N PRO A 77 5.32 6.65 9.25
CA PRO A 77 4.75 5.60 8.42
C PRO A 77 5.87 4.65 7.99
N LEU A 78 5.66 3.36 8.20
CA LEU A 78 6.59 2.29 7.82
C LEU A 78 6.04 1.45 6.68
N TYR A 79 4.73 1.25 6.63
CA TYR A 79 4.07 0.47 5.60
C TYR A 79 2.76 1.11 5.17
N VAL A 80 2.46 1.00 3.89
CA VAL A 80 1.09 1.04 3.36
C VAL A 80 0.68 -0.40 3.12
N ILE A 81 -0.47 -0.80 3.66
CA ILE A 81 -0.99 -2.16 3.51
C ILE A 81 -2.30 -2.17 2.75
N GLY A 82 -2.49 -3.19 1.92
CA GLY A 82 -3.78 -3.60 1.41
C GLY A 82 -4.33 -4.71 2.29
N GLN A 83 -5.65 -4.74 2.51
CA GLN A 83 -6.28 -5.73 3.36
C GLN A 83 -7.68 -6.09 2.90
N ARG A 84 -8.11 -7.31 3.29
CA ARG A 84 -9.45 -7.84 3.05
C ARG A 84 -10.10 -8.24 4.37
N MET A 85 -11.37 -7.89 4.55
CA MET A 85 -12.12 -8.29 5.74
C MET A 85 -12.29 -9.81 5.76
N VAL A 86 -12.07 -10.43 6.92
CA VAL A 86 -12.24 -11.87 7.15
C VAL A 86 -13.31 -12.17 8.20
N GLY A 87 -14.03 -11.14 8.66
CA GLY A 87 -15.09 -11.22 9.64
C GLY A 87 -14.84 -10.31 10.84
N ASN A 88 -15.60 -10.53 11.91
CA ASN A 88 -15.51 -9.77 13.15
C ASN A 88 -15.09 -10.68 14.31
N HIS A 89 -14.41 -10.10 15.31
CA HIS A 89 -14.15 -10.75 16.59
C HIS A 89 -14.52 -9.79 17.71
N LYS A 90 -15.58 -10.12 18.46
CA LYS A 90 -16.17 -9.26 19.51
C LYS A 90 -16.47 -7.85 18.97
N ASP A 91 -17.23 -7.80 17.89
CA ASP A 91 -17.65 -6.57 17.20
C ASP A 91 -16.52 -5.70 16.64
N ARG A 92 -15.29 -6.22 16.60
CA ARG A 92 -14.16 -5.55 15.94
C ARG A 92 -13.81 -6.22 14.62
N PRO A 93 -13.64 -5.44 13.55
CA PRO A 93 -13.30 -6.00 12.25
C PRO A 93 -11.93 -6.68 12.29
N ARG A 94 -11.84 -7.82 11.61
CA ARG A 94 -10.63 -8.58 11.41
C ARG A 94 -10.29 -8.56 9.93
N TRP A 95 -9.03 -8.25 9.67
CA TRP A 95 -8.53 -8.00 8.34
C TRP A 95 -7.37 -8.92 8.05
N ARG A 96 -7.33 -9.55 6.89
CA ARG A 96 -6.15 -10.24 6.39
C ARG A 96 -5.38 -9.31 5.49
N ILE A 97 -4.11 -9.08 5.82
CA ILE A 97 -3.21 -8.25 5.02
C ILE A 97 -2.94 -8.99 3.70
N THR A 98 -3.24 -8.34 2.58
CA THR A 98 -3.07 -8.90 1.23
C THR A 98 -1.81 -8.38 0.55
N ASP A 99 -1.37 -7.17 0.89
CA ASP A 99 -0.12 -6.60 0.40
C ASP A 99 0.46 -5.62 1.43
N ALA A 100 1.78 -5.41 1.37
CA ALA A 100 2.48 -4.48 2.23
C ALA A 100 3.70 -3.91 1.51
N ILE A 101 3.75 -2.58 1.41
CA ILE A 101 4.83 -1.86 0.74
C ILE A 101 5.37 -0.76 1.64
N LYS A 102 6.64 -0.41 1.47
CA LYS A 102 7.21 0.77 2.13
C LYS A 102 6.84 2.03 1.33
N PRO A 103 6.20 3.04 1.94
CA PRO A 103 6.04 4.34 1.29
C PRO A 103 7.42 4.99 1.11
N PRO A 104 7.57 5.91 0.15
CA PRO A 104 8.79 6.69 0.04
C PRO A 104 8.95 7.57 1.30
N ARG A 105 10.18 8.06 1.52
CA ARG A 105 10.39 9.07 2.56
C ARG A 105 9.59 10.33 2.21
N VAL A 106 8.66 10.68 3.09
CA VAL A 106 7.86 11.90 2.96
C VAL A 106 8.78 13.11 3.22
N LYS A 107 8.91 13.99 2.22
CA LYS A 107 9.72 15.21 2.31
C LYS A 107 8.95 16.29 3.07
N ARG A 108 9.67 17.30 3.59
CA ARG A 108 9.03 18.46 4.22
C ARG A 108 8.01 19.10 3.27
N GLY A 109 6.82 19.40 3.80
CA GLY A 109 5.71 19.97 3.05
C GLY A 109 4.93 18.96 2.19
N TYR A 110 5.24 17.66 2.26
CA TYR A 110 4.39 16.60 1.73
C TYR A 110 3.76 15.83 2.90
N LEU A 111 2.61 15.21 2.65
CA LEU A 111 1.89 14.32 3.55
C LEU A 111 1.65 12.99 2.84
N LEU A 112 1.63 11.89 3.61
CA LEU A 112 1.13 10.61 3.13
C LEU A 112 -0.35 10.55 3.48
N GLU A 113 -1.18 10.51 2.45
CA GLU A 113 -2.63 10.53 2.52
C GLU A 113 -3.20 9.22 2.03
N ILE A 114 -4.31 8.80 2.63
CA ILE A 114 -5.13 7.69 2.15
C ILE A 114 -6.59 8.14 2.05
N ALA A 115 -7.30 7.63 1.04
CA ALA A 115 -8.75 7.80 0.87
C ALA A 115 -9.28 9.24 0.69
N SER A 116 -8.41 10.24 0.65
CA SER A 116 -8.73 11.62 0.27
C SER A 116 -8.41 11.92 -1.21
N CYS A 117 -7.95 10.93 -1.97
CA CYS A 117 -7.52 11.11 -3.36
C CYS A 117 -8.39 10.38 -4.38
N ARG A 118 -8.54 11.00 -5.55
CA ARG A 118 -9.32 10.51 -6.70
C ARG A 118 -8.40 10.14 -7.84
N LEU A 119 -8.84 9.19 -8.66
CA LEU A 119 -8.16 8.78 -9.89
C LEU A 119 -8.96 9.30 -11.09
N ASP A 120 -8.35 10.17 -11.90
CA ASP A 120 -9.00 10.79 -13.07
C ASP A 120 -10.37 11.42 -12.74
N GLY A 121 -10.49 12.02 -11.56
CA GLY A 121 -11.72 12.64 -11.06
C GLY A 121 -12.78 11.66 -10.51
N ASP A 122 -12.56 10.36 -10.61
CA ASP A 122 -13.47 9.34 -10.06
C ASP A 122 -13.29 9.24 -8.54
N SER A 123 -14.32 9.66 -7.81
CA SER A 123 -14.40 9.59 -6.36
C SER A 123 -14.92 8.26 -5.82
N GLU A 124 -15.58 7.44 -6.65
CA GLU A 124 -16.46 6.41 -6.10
C GLU A 124 -15.73 5.14 -5.68
N LEU A 125 -14.58 4.78 -6.29
CA LEU A 125 -14.08 3.40 -6.16
C LEU A 125 -12.55 3.23 -6.07
N SER A 126 -11.76 4.30 -6.04
CA SER A 126 -10.31 4.19 -5.90
C SER A 126 -9.81 4.82 -4.61
N VAL A 127 -9.79 4.04 -3.52
CA VAL A 127 -8.98 4.42 -2.37
C VAL A 127 -7.50 4.31 -2.76
N ILE A 128 -6.86 5.47 -2.75
CA ILE A 128 -5.47 5.68 -3.15
C ILE A 128 -4.68 6.08 -1.92
N ALA A 129 -3.48 5.52 -1.77
CA ALA A 129 -2.44 6.10 -0.95
C ALA A 129 -1.58 7.02 -1.82
N ALA A 130 -1.38 8.27 -1.41
CA ALA A 130 -0.59 9.24 -2.16
C ALA A 130 0.34 10.03 -1.24
N VAL A 131 1.52 10.41 -1.76
CA VAL A 131 2.34 11.44 -1.14
C VAL A 131 2.09 12.73 -1.88
N VAL A 132 1.40 13.66 -1.21
CA VAL A 132 0.85 14.89 -1.80
C VAL A 132 1.31 16.12 -1.01
N ARG A 133 1.52 17.23 -1.69
CA ARG A 133 1.70 18.55 -1.08
C ARG A 133 0.47 19.37 -1.34
N TYR A 134 -0.04 20.04 -0.33
CA TYR A 134 -1.19 20.94 -0.46
C TYR A 134 -0.73 22.38 -0.66
N GLY A 135 -1.49 23.12 -1.47
CA GLY A 135 -1.48 24.58 -1.53
C GLY A 135 -2.77 25.12 -0.91
N GLU A 136 -3.26 26.24 -1.43
CA GLU A 136 -4.51 26.88 -0.94
C GLU A 136 -5.78 26.29 -1.57
N GLU A 137 -5.64 25.57 -2.69
CA GLU A 137 -6.77 25.04 -3.46
C GLU A 137 -7.47 23.86 -2.76
N GLU A 138 -8.75 23.63 -3.09
CA GLU A 138 -9.55 22.49 -2.58
C GLU A 138 -8.96 21.14 -2.99
N TYR A 139 -8.32 21.08 -4.15
CA TYR A 139 -7.68 19.87 -4.66
C TYR A 139 -6.22 20.15 -4.97
N SER A 140 -5.35 19.21 -4.60
CA SER A 140 -3.94 19.23 -5.02
C SER A 140 -3.62 18.08 -5.95
N SER A 141 -2.94 18.43 -7.05
CA SER A 141 -2.32 17.48 -7.98
C SER A 141 -0.79 17.39 -7.80
N ASP A 142 -0.19 18.05 -6.79
CA ASP A 142 1.24 17.92 -6.47
C ASP A 142 1.48 16.59 -5.73
N VAL A 143 1.37 15.51 -6.49
CA VAL A 143 1.56 14.13 -6.04
C VAL A 143 2.90 13.62 -6.56
N ILE A 144 3.72 13.06 -5.68
CA ILE A 144 5.05 12.52 -6.05
C ILE A 144 5.12 11.00 -6.00
N TRP A 145 4.09 10.36 -5.44
CA TRP A 145 3.98 8.91 -5.34
C TRP A 145 2.53 8.53 -5.09
N SER A 146 2.06 7.44 -5.71
CA SER A 146 0.74 6.92 -5.41
C SER A 146 0.60 5.41 -5.64
N ARG A 147 -0.36 4.82 -4.94
CA ARG A 147 -0.73 3.41 -5.00
C ARG A 147 -2.23 3.25 -4.90
N ARG A 148 -2.80 2.35 -5.69
CA ARG A 148 -4.21 1.93 -5.62
C ARG A 148 -4.28 0.49 -5.15
N LEU A 149 -5.22 0.17 -4.28
CA LEU A 149 -5.54 -1.22 -4.01
C LEU A 149 -6.31 -1.81 -5.19
N ASP A 150 -5.73 -2.82 -5.83
CA ASP A 150 -6.41 -3.65 -6.80
C ASP A 150 -7.15 -4.77 -6.05
N MET A 151 -8.49 -4.66 -5.96
CA MET A 151 -9.30 -5.60 -5.17
C MET A 151 -9.28 -7.02 -5.72
N ALA A 152 -9.09 -7.19 -7.03
CA ALA A 152 -9.02 -8.51 -7.67
C ALA A 152 -7.78 -9.30 -7.24
N SER A 153 -6.60 -8.66 -7.24
CA SER A 153 -5.34 -9.30 -6.82
C SER A 153 -5.01 -9.10 -5.35
N GLY A 154 -5.65 -8.15 -4.67
CA GLY A 154 -5.31 -7.71 -3.31
C GLY A 154 -4.02 -6.91 -3.23
N ARG A 155 -3.46 -6.45 -4.37
CA ARG A 155 -2.14 -5.80 -4.44
C ARG A 155 -2.23 -4.29 -4.52
N LEU A 156 -1.22 -3.62 -3.98
CA LEU A 156 -1.03 -2.18 -4.11
C LEU A 156 -0.27 -1.86 -5.40
N LEU A 157 -1.00 -1.42 -6.43
CA LEU A 157 -0.44 -1.15 -7.75
C LEU A 157 -0.03 0.32 -7.89
N PRO A 158 1.09 0.63 -8.57
CA PRO A 158 1.48 2.00 -8.86
C PRO A 158 0.45 2.68 -9.76
N VAL A 159 0.19 3.96 -9.48
CA VAL A 159 -0.61 4.84 -10.34
C VAL A 159 0.26 6.02 -10.76
N LYS A 160 0.03 6.54 -11.97
CA LYS A 160 0.75 7.71 -12.46
C LYS A 160 0.30 8.94 -11.66
N ALA A 161 1.24 9.67 -11.10
CA ALA A 161 0.96 10.85 -10.26
C ALA A 161 0.05 11.89 -10.93
N GLY A 162 0.28 12.21 -12.21
CA GLY A 162 -0.54 13.18 -12.95
C GLY A 162 -1.98 12.75 -13.26
N ARG A 163 -2.45 11.64 -12.70
CA ARG A 163 -3.85 11.18 -12.73
C ARG A 163 -4.51 11.25 -11.36
N ILE A 164 -3.76 11.71 -10.34
CA ILE A 164 -4.21 11.75 -8.95
C ILE A 164 -4.40 13.20 -8.54
N GLU A 165 -5.55 13.47 -7.95
CA GLU A 165 -5.82 14.67 -7.18
C GLU A 165 -6.24 14.27 -5.77
N CYS A 166 -5.80 15.01 -4.76
CA CYS A 166 -6.20 14.79 -3.37
C CYS A 166 -6.92 16.01 -2.83
N ILE A 167 -8.03 15.76 -2.13
CA ILE A 167 -8.76 16.79 -1.39
C ILE A 167 -7.84 17.36 -0.33
N ASN A 168 -7.75 18.68 -0.27
CA ASN A 168 -7.05 19.41 0.75
C ASN A 168 -7.93 19.47 2.01
N PRO A 169 -7.54 18.83 3.11
CA PRO A 169 -8.36 18.81 4.33
C PRO A 169 -8.48 20.18 5.01
N ALA A 170 -7.65 21.16 4.61
CA ALA A 170 -7.65 22.52 5.16
C ALA A 170 -8.32 23.56 4.25
N ALA A 171 -8.79 23.19 3.06
CA ALA A 171 -9.42 24.15 2.16
C ALA A 171 -10.72 24.71 2.76
N GLY A 172 -10.81 26.04 2.85
CA GLY A 172 -11.99 26.75 3.36
C GLY A 172 -12.06 26.89 4.89
N ILE A 173 -10.99 26.54 5.62
CA ILE A 173 -10.83 26.78 7.08
C ILE A 173 -10.03 28.08 7.31
#